data_AF-A0A0C9UXV6-F1
#
_entry.id   AF-A0A0C9UXV6-F1
#
_cell.length_a   1.000
_cell.length_b   1.000
_cell.length_c   1.000
_cell.angle_alpha   90.00
_cell.angle_beta   90.00
_cell.angle_gamma   90.00
#
_symmetry.space_group_name_H-M   'P 1'
#
loop_
_entity.id
_entity.type
_entity.pdbx_description
1 polymer ?
#
loop_
_entity_poly.entity_id
_entity_poly.type
_entity_poly.pdbx_seq_one_letter_code
_entity_poly.pdbx_strand_id
1 'polypeptide(L)'
;MEPGRRDPGQTGAFGYGRRVCPGRYMAENSLFIAVASILQNFDITPARDSLGKEVMPEYEWTSGFFSSPTDYQCTIKSRSKAAEERILSIPTEV
;
A
#
# COMPACT_ATOMS: atom_id res chain seq x y z
N MET A 1 -11.00 -5.29 17.55
CA MET A 1 -9.85 -6.05 17.03
C MET A 1 -10.21 -7.52 17.13
N GLU A 2 -10.16 -8.26 16.03
CA GLU A 2 -10.45 -9.72 16.00
C GLU A 2 -9.42 -10.49 16.85
N PRO A 3 -9.84 -11.34 17.79
CA PRO A 3 -8.92 -12.18 18.56
C PRO A 3 -8.10 -13.07 17.62
N GLY A 4 -6.77 -12.94 17.63
CA GLY A 4 -5.86 -13.75 16.81
C GLY A 4 -5.28 -13.04 15.58
N ARG A 5 -5.78 -11.86 15.21
CA ARG A 5 -5.15 -11.02 14.18
C ARG A 5 -3.93 -10.33 14.79
N ARG A 6 -2.75 -10.91 14.60
CA ARG A 6 -1.48 -10.35 15.09
C ARG A 6 -1.23 -8.99 14.43
N ASP A 7 -1.00 -7.97 15.24
CA ASP A 7 -0.65 -6.62 14.79
C ASP A 7 0.67 -6.65 14.00
N PRO A 8 0.73 -6.19 12.73
CA PRO A 8 1.96 -6.12 11.93
C PRO A 8 3.13 -5.41 12.63
N GLY A 9 2.86 -4.43 13.51
CA GLY A 9 3.88 -3.78 14.34
C GLY A 9 4.42 -4.68 15.45
N GLN A 10 3.68 -5.72 15.83
CA GLN A 10 4.03 -6.72 16.85
C GLN A 10 4.34 -8.12 16.29
N THR A 11 4.17 -8.37 14.99
CA THR A 11 4.36 -9.70 14.35
C THR A 11 5.81 -10.08 14.10
N GLY A 12 6.76 -9.18 14.40
CA GLY A 12 8.18 -9.43 14.19
C GLY A 12 8.70 -9.03 12.82
N ALA A 13 7.95 -8.25 12.04
CA ALA A 13 8.42 -7.67 10.78
C ALA A 13 9.75 -6.89 10.94
N PHE A 14 9.96 -6.30 12.12
CA PHE A 14 11.18 -5.58 12.49
C PHE A 14 12.14 -6.38 13.39
N GLY A 15 11.90 -7.68 13.59
CA GLY A 15 12.70 -8.54 14.47
C GLY A 15 12.51 -8.25 15.97
N TYR A 16 13.43 -8.77 16.79
CA TYR A 16 13.29 -8.78 18.25
C TYR A 16 14.62 -8.53 18.98
N GLY A 17 14.52 -8.11 20.24
CA GLY A 17 15.64 -7.97 21.16
C GLY A 17 16.68 -6.93 20.73
N ARG A 18 17.96 -7.20 20.98
CA ARG A 18 19.06 -6.24 20.74
C ARG A 18 19.29 -5.90 19.25
N ARG A 19 18.73 -6.68 18.32
CA ARG A 19 18.85 -6.47 16.86
C ARG A 19 17.52 -6.09 16.21
N VAL A 20 16.56 -5.63 17.00
CA VAL A 20 15.32 -5.04 16.46
C VAL A 20 15.68 -3.89 15.51
N CYS A 21 14.96 -3.77 14.40
CA CYS A 21 15.20 -2.72 13.42
C CYS A 21 15.12 -1.34 14.11
N PRO A 22 16.21 -0.54 14.09
CA PRO A 22 16.20 0.79 14.69
C PRO A 22 15.33 1.75 13.87
N GLY A 23 15.14 1.47 12.57
CA GLY A 23 14.33 2.28 11.66
C GLY A 23 12.82 2.06 11.73
N ARG A 24 12.32 1.16 12.60
CA ARG A 24 10.88 0.78 12.62
C ARG A 24 9.93 1.97 12.78
N TYR A 25 10.26 2.93 13.64
CA TYR A 25 9.41 4.09 13.89
C TYR A 25 9.35 5.02 12.68
N MET A 26 10.47 5.22 12.00
CA MET A 26 10.50 5.97 10.75
C MET A 26 9.70 5.23 9.67
N ALA A 27 9.89 3.92 9.53
CA ALA A 27 9.19 3.11 8.54
C ALA A 27 7.67 3.13 8.76
N GLU A 28 7.20 2.95 9.99
CA GLU A 28 5.79 3.00 10.37
C GLU A 28 5.17 4.37 10.07
N ASN A 29 5.83 5.46 10.48
CA ASN A 29 5.34 6.81 10.23
C ASN A 29 5.31 7.15 8.73
N SER A 30 6.37 6.83 8.01
CA SER A 30 6.45 7.06 6.56
C SER A 30 5.39 6.25 5.81
N LEU A 31 5.21 4.97 6.18
CA LEU A 31 4.20 4.12 5.55
C LEU A 31 2.79 4.62 5.85
N PHE A 32 2.51 5.05 7.08
CA PHE A 32 1.22 5.62 7.44
C PHE A 32 0.91 6.87 6.62
N ILE A 33 1.85 7.81 6.52
CA ILE A 33 1.69 9.03 5.73
C ILE A 33 1.50 8.70 4.25
N ALA A 34 2.29 7.78 3.70
CA ALA A 34 2.18 7.35 2.31
C ALA A 34 0.79 6.76 2.02
N VAL A 35 0.35 5.79 2.82
CA VAL A 35 -0.96 5.14 2.65
C VAL A 35 -2.10 6.14 2.83
N ALA A 36 -2.05 7.00 3.87
CA ALA A 36 -3.06 8.02 4.08
C ALA A 36 -3.13 9.01 2.90
N SER A 37 -1.98 9.42 2.35
CA SER A 37 -1.91 10.33 1.21
C SER A 37 -2.45 9.69 -0.07
N ILE A 38 -2.12 8.42 -0.32
CA ILE A 38 -2.65 7.65 -1.44
C ILE A 38 -4.17 7.54 -1.30
N LEU A 39 -4.65 7.06 -0.14
CA LEU A 39 -6.08 6.86 0.11
C LEU A 39 -6.85 8.18 0.19
N GLN A 40 -6.23 9.32 0.46
CA GLN A 40 -6.89 10.62 0.41
C GLN A 40 -7.18 11.07 -1.02
N ASN A 41 -6.32 10.71 -1.97
CA ASN A 41 -6.39 11.24 -3.33
C ASN A 41 -6.92 10.22 -4.36
N PHE A 42 -6.83 8.92 -4.09
CA PHE A 42 -7.18 7.88 -5.04
C PHE A 42 -8.19 6.89 -4.48
N ASP A 43 -9.04 6.38 -5.37
CA ASP A 43 -9.82 5.17 -5.17
C ASP A 43 -9.12 4.01 -5.89
N ILE A 44 -8.79 2.97 -5.12
CA ILE A 44 -8.11 1.76 -5.58
C ILE A 44 -9.15 0.64 -5.61
N THR A 45 -9.44 0.11 -6.80
CA THR A 45 -10.44 -0.93 -7.01
C THR A 45 -9.85 -2.10 -7.80
N PRO A 46 -10.48 -3.29 -7.77
CA PRO A 46 -10.11 -4.38 -8.66
C PRO A 46 -10.11 -3.93 -10.13
N ALA A 47 -9.29 -4.58 -10.95
CA ALA A 47 -9.36 -4.41 -12.40
C ALA A 47 -10.73 -4.86 -12.93
N ARG A 48 -11.11 -4.38 -14.11
CA ARG A 48 -12.35 -4.79 -14.78
C ARG A 48 -12.04 -5.53 -16.07
N ASP A 49 -12.78 -6.60 -16.33
CA ASP A 49 -12.69 -7.35 -17.58
C ASP A 49 -13.38 -6.61 -18.74
N SER A 50 -13.38 -7.22 -19.93
CA SER A 50 -14.05 -6.67 -21.12
C SER A 50 -15.56 -6.52 -20.98
N LEU A 51 -16.17 -7.19 -20.00
CA LEU A 51 -17.60 -7.11 -19.68
C LEU A 51 -17.88 -6.14 -18.53
N GLY A 52 -16.85 -5.46 -18.02
CA GLY A 52 -16.94 -4.49 -16.94
C GLY A 52 -17.07 -5.11 -15.54
N LYS A 53 -16.90 -6.42 -15.39
CA LYS A 53 -16.97 -7.12 -14.11
C LYS A 53 -15.64 -7.01 -13.37
N GLU A 54 -15.70 -6.86 -12.06
CA GLU A 54 -14.52 -6.80 -11.20
C GLU A 54 -13.81 -8.16 -11.17
N VAL A 55 -12.50 -8.11 -11.41
CA VAL A 55 -11.58 -9.25 -11.34
C VAL A 55 -10.71 -9.05 -10.12
N MET A 56 -10.90 -9.90 -9.11
CA MET A 56 -10.08 -9.85 -7.91
C MET A 56 -8.62 -10.12 -8.27
N PRO A 57 -7.67 -9.31 -7.76
CA PRO A 57 -6.26 -9.50 -8.06
C PRO A 57 -5.77 -10.84 -7.51
N GLU A 58 -5.24 -11.68 -8.39
CA GLU A 58 -4.49 -12.88 -8.03
C GLU A 58 -3.01 -12.51 -7.96
N TYR A 59 -2.34 -12.94 -6.89
CA TYR A 59 -0.91 -12.71 -6.70
C TYR A 59 -0.31 -13.87 -5.91
N GLU A 60 0.97 -14.12 -6.18
CA GLU A 60 1.79 -15.01 -5.37
C GLU A 60 2.80 -14.19 -4.57
N TRP A 61 3.33 -14.74 -3.49
CA TRP A 61 4.39 -14.08 -2.72
C TRP A 61 5.75 -14.51 -3.25
N THR A 62 6.61 -13.54 -3.55
CA THR A 62 7.99 -13.82 -3.91
C THR A 62 8.75 -14.37 -2.70
N SER A 63 9.67 -15.29 -2.97
CA SER A 63 10.59 -15.84 -1.98
C SER A 63 11.95 -15.14 -2.14
N GLY A 64 12.52 -14.64 -1.04
CA GLY A 64 13.78 -13.92 -1.05
C GLY A 64 14.05 -13.20 0.26
N PHE A 65 15.11 -12.38 0.27
CA PHE A 65 15.42 -11.53 1.43
C PHE A 65 14.30 -10.51 1.71
N PHE A 66 13.66 -10.02 0.64
CA PHE A 66 12.39 -9.31 0.70
C PHE A 66 11.31 -10.17 0.05
N SER A 67 10.10 -10.14 0.62
CA SER A 67 8.92 -10.79 0.05
C SER A 67 7.91 -9.73 -0.35
N SER A 68 7.48 -9.77 -1.61
CA SER A 68 6.51 -8.87 -2.21
C SER A 68 5.49 -9.68 -2.99
N PRO A 69 4.26 -9.17 -3.21
CA PRO A 69 3.36 -9.80 -4.16
C PRO A 69 3.98 -9.74 -5.57
N THR A 70 3.68 -10.74 -6.40
CA THR A 70 3.89 -10.67 -7.85
C THR A 70 3.02 -9.59 -8.47
N ASP A 71 3.31 -9.19 -9.71
CA ASP A 71 2.52 -8.19 -10.42
C ASP A 71 1.06 -8.62 -10.52
N TYR A 72 0.15 -7.70 -10.17
CA TYR A 72 -1.29 -7.87 -10.27
C TYR A 72 -1.93 -6.60 -10.84
N GLN A 73 -3.09 -6.75 -11.47
CA GLN A 73 -3.81 -5.64 -12.07
C GLN A 73 -4.76 -5.00 -11.05
N CYS A 74 -4.77 -3.67 -11.01
CA CYS A 74 -5.74 -2.89 -10.25
C CYS A 74 -6.08 -1.60 -10.99
N THR A 75 -7.19 -0.98 -10.64
CA THR A 75 -7.57 0.34 -11.13
C THR A 75 -7.29 1.37 -10.04
N ILE A 76 -6.50 2.38 -10.37
CA ILE A 76 -6.25 3.54 -9.50
C ILE A 76 -6.81 4.76 -10.22
N LYS A 77 -7.80 5.41 -9.61
CA LYS A 77 -8.42 6.62 -10.14
C LYS A 77 -8.38 7.73 -9.12
N SER A 78 -8.27 8.98 -9.56
CA SER A 78 -8.45 10.11 -8.64
C SER A 78 -9.84 10.02 -8.02
N ARG A 79 -9.91 10.20 -6.69
CA ARG A 79 -11.17 10.15 -5.93
C ARG A 79 -12.10 11.30 -6.30
N SER A 80 -11.56 12.45 -6.69
CA SER A 80 -12.35 13.63 -7.03
C SER A 80 -11.59 14.58 -7.95
N LYS A 81 -12.31 15.47 -8.65
CA LYS A 81 -11.70 16.53 -9.45
C LYS A 81 -10.73 17.39 -8.63
N ALA A 82 -11.10 17.71 -7.38
CA ALA A 82 -10.23 18.48 -6.49
C ALA A 82 -8.93 17.74 -6.10
N ALA A 83 -8.98 16.40 -6.00
CA ALA A 83 -7.78 15.59 -5.79
C ALA A 83 -6.90 15.55 -7.05
N GLU A 84 -7.52 15.44 -8.23
CA GLU A 84 -6.83 15.46 -9.52
C GLU A 84 -6.09 16.78 -9.74
N GLU A 85 -6.79 17.91 -9.56
CA GLU A 85 -6.21 19.25 -9.64
C GLU A 85 -5.05 19.42 -8.65
N ARG A 86 -5.19 18.94 -7.41
CA ARG A 86 -4.13 19.01 -6.40
C ARG A 86 -2.89 18.25 -6.82
N ILE A 87 -3.04 17.04 -7.34
CA ILE A 87 -1.91 16.21 -7.80
C ILE A 87 -1.21 16.88 -8.99
N LEU A 88 -1.98 17.35 -9.99
CA LEU A 88 -1.43 17.95 -11.21
C LEU A 88 -0.83 19.35 -10.98
N SER A 89 -1.23 20.04 -9.91
CA SER A 89 -0.67 21.36 -9.56
C SER A 89 0.77 21.30 -9.01
N ILE A 90 1.25 20.11 -8.65
CA ILE A 90 2.62 19.93 -8.14
C ILE A 90 3.58 19.93 -9.34
N PRO A 91 4.58 20.85 -9.39
CA PRO A 91 5.59 20.82 -10.43
C PRO A 91 6.33 19.48 -10.40
N THR A 92 6.33 18.76 -11.52
CA THR A 92 7.17 17.57 -11.70
C THR A 92 8.60 18.03 -11.93
N GLU A 93 9.31 18.37 -10.86
CA GLU A 93 10.77 18.46 -10.90
C GLU A 93 11.30 17.02 -10.76
N VAL A 94 11.78 16.48 -11.89
CA VAL A 94 12.56 15.23 -11.96
C VAL A 94 14.03 15.59 -11.98
#